data_AF-A0A1R1LXM7-F1
#
_entry.id   AF-A0A1R1LXM7-F1
#
_cell.length_a   1.000
_cell.length_b   1.000
_cell.length_c   1.000
_cell.angle_alpha   90.00
_cell.angle_beta   90.00
_cell.angle_gamma   90.00
#
_symmetry.space_group_name_H-M   'P 1'
#
loop_
_entity.id
_entity.type
_entity.pdbx_description
1 polymer ?
#
loop_
_entity_poly.entity_id
_entity_poly.type
_entity_poly.pdbx_seq_one_letter_code
_entity_poly.pdbx_strand_id
1 'polypeptide(L)' 'MWRVLKFVAWVLKQAWKYGASKVAKAASWAKNNWRTVLKWLDRGIAYGTILHWILQHLGLA' A
#
# COMPACT_ATOMS: atom_id res chain seq x y z
N MET A 1 -5.13 12.17 -6.13
CA MET A 1 -3.76 11.74 -6.48
C MET A 1 -2.77 11.83 -5.30
N TRP A 2 -2.58 13.01 -4.68
CA TRP A 2 -1.59 13.24 -3.62
C TRP A 2 -1.65 12.27 -2.42
N ARG A 3 -2.86 11.88 -2.01
CA ARG A 3 -3.08 10.93 -0.90
C ARG A 3 -2.48 9.54 -1.18
N VAL A 4 -2.59 9.06 -2.42
CA VAL A 4 -2.02 7.76 -2.83
C VAL A 4 -0.50 7.83 -2.87
N LEU A 5 0.08 8.95 -3.32
CA LEU A 5 1.54 9.15 -3.30
C LEU A 5 2.09 9.14 -1.87
N LYS A 6 1.41 9.81 -0.93
CA LYS A 6 1.73 9.74 0.50
C LYS A 6 1.66 8.32 1.04
N PHE A 7 0.61 7.57 0.68
CA PHE A 7 0.49 6.16 1.05
C PHE A 7 1.66 5.33 0.51
N VAL A 8 2.00 5.46 -0.78
CA VAL A 8 3.12 4.73 -1.40
C VAL A 8 4.46 5.08 -0.73
N ALA A 9 4.70 6.36 -0.44
CA ALA A 9 5.92 6.78 0.28
C ALA A 9 5.97 6.17 1.69
N TRP A 10 4.84 6.11 2.40
CA TRP A 10 4.75 5.45 3.70
C TRP A 10 4.97 3.93 3.60
N VAL A 11 4.43 3.28 2.57
CA VAL A 11 4.65 1.85 2.29
C VAL A 11 6.14 1.59 2.06
N LEU A 12 6.83 2.41 1.24
CA LEU A 12 8.28 2.28 1.02
C LEU A 12 9.09 2.40 2.31
N LYS A 13 8.67 3.25 3.26
CA LYS A 13 9.31 3.33 4.59
C LYS A 13 9.12 2.08 5.44
N GLN A 14 8.15 1.22 5.15
CA GLN A 14 7.94 -0.05 5.84
C GLN A 14 8.85 -1.18 5.30
N ALA A 15 9.73 -0.89 4.34
CA ALA A 15 10.67 -1.86 3.77
C ALA A 15 11.53 -2.55 4.83
N TRP A 16 11.89 -1.87 5.92
CA TRP A 16 12.65 -2.46 7.01
C TRP A 16 11.87 -3.54 7.78
N LYS A 17 10.54 -3.40 7.86
CA LYS A 17 9.67 -4.29 8.65
C LYS A 17 9.18 -5.50 7.85
N TYR A 18 8.79 -5.30 6.60
CA TYR A 18 8.20 -6.36 5.76
C TYR A 18 9.17 -6.90 4.68
N GLY A 19 10.34 -6.28 4.53
CA GLY A 19 11.30 -6.60 3.48
C GLY A 19 11.06 -5.78 2.21
N ALA A 20 12.16 -5.30 1.62
CA ALA A 20 12.15 -4.42 0.46
C ALA A 20 11.38 -5.01 -0.74
N SER A 21 11.52 -6.31 -1.00
CA SER A 21 10.85 -6.98 -2.12
C SER A 21 9.33 -7.01 -1.97
N LYS A 22 8.81 -7.27 -0.77
CA LYS A 22 7.37 -7.30 -0.51
C LYS A 22 6.76 -5.90 -0.65
N VAL A 23 7.45 -4.92 -0.10
CA VAL A 23 7.05 -3.51 -0.13
C VAL A 23 7.10 -2.93 -1.54
N ALA A 24 8.11 -3.26 -2.34
CA ALA A 24 8.18 -2.85 -3.74
C ALA A 24 6.99 -3.40 -4.56
N LYS A 25 6.63 -4.68 -4.36
CA LYS A 25 5.45 -5.29 -4.99
C LYS A 25 4.15 -4.60 -4.53
N ALA A 26 4.00 -4.35 -3.24
CA ALA A 26 2.83 -3.66 -2.69
C ALA A 26 2.71 -2.21 -3.22
N ALA A 27 3.83 -1.48 -3.30
CA ALA A 27 3.89 -0.13 -3.85
C ALA A 27 3.54 -0.11 -5.35
N SER A 28 4.04 -1.08 -6.12
CA SER A 28 3.70 -1.24 -7.54
C SER A 28 2.21 -1.53 -7.73
N TRP A 29 1.66 -2.48 -6.96
CA TRP A 29 0.23 -2.79 -6.99
C TRP A 29 -0.63 -1.57 -6.63
N ALA A 30 -0.23 -0.81 -5.60
CA ALA A 30 -0.93 0.39 -5.16
C ALA A 30 -0.92 1.51 -6.21
N LYS A 31 0.17 1.64 -6.99
CA LYS A 31 0.24 2.57 -8.13
C LYS A 31 -0.67 2.13 -9.26
N ASN A 32 -0.68 0.85 -9.62
CA ASN A 32 -1.54 0.32 -10.69
C ASN A 32 -3.03 0.38 -10.31
N ASN A 33 -3.36 0.16 -9.03
CA ASN A 33 -4.72 0.15 -8.50
C ASN A 33 -5.06 1.41 -7.68
N TRP A 34 -4.49 2.55 -8.06
CA TRP A 34 -4.57 3.79 -7.28
C TRP A 34 -6.01 4.26 -7.02
N ARG A 35 -6.95 3.96 -7.92
CA ARG A 35 -8.39 4.29 -7.73
C ARG A 35 -8.99 3.55 -6.54
N THR A 36 -8.65 2.28 -6.40
CA THR A 36 -9.09 1.44 -5.28
C THR A 36 -8.48 1.93 -3.97
N VAL A 37 -7.18 2.21 -3.97
CA VAL A 37 -6.48 2.77 -2.80
C VAL A 37 -7.08 4.13 -2.41
N LEU A 38 -7.35 5.00 -3.38
CA LEU A 38 -7.99 6.29 -3.13
C LEU A 38 -9.37 6.11 -2.51
N LYS A 39 -10.19 5.18 -3.02
CA LYS A 39 -11.51 4.87 -2.45
C LYS A 39 -11.42 4.40 -1.00
N TRP A 40 -10.41 3.60 -0.64
CA TRP A 40 -10.19 3.20 0.76
C TRP A 40 -9.74 4.37 1.62
N LEU A 41 -8.88 5.24 1.09
CA LEU A 41 -8.42 6.44 1.78
C LEU A 41 -9.55 7.47 2.00
N ASP A 42 -10.45 7.62 1.02
CA ASP A 42 -11.65 8.46 1.13
C ASP A 42 -12.65 7.90 2.15
N ARG A 43 -12.70 6.57 2.30
CA ARG A 43 -13.46 5.89 3.37
C ARG A 43 -12.79 5.97 4.74
N GLY A 44 -11.62 6.59 4.86
CA GLY A 44 -10.89 6.72 6.12
C GLY A 44 -10.21 5.43 6.60
N ILE A 45 -9.97 4.45 5.71
CA ILE A 45 -9.25 3.22 6.08
C ILE A 45 -7.79 3.57 6.42
N ALA A 46 -7.29 3.03 7.53
CA ALA A 46 -5.92 3.23 7.98
C ALA A 46 -4.89 2.62 7.01
N TYR A 47 -3.72 3.26 6.89
CA TYR A 47 -2.67 2.85 5.95
C TYR A 47 -2.17 1.43 6.24
N GLY A 48 -2.05 1.06 7.51
CA GLY A 48 -1.64 -0.29 7.92
C GLY A 48 -2.62 -1.36 7.42
N THR A 49 -3.93 -1.10 7.54
CA THR A 49 -4.97 -2.00 7.04
C THR A 49 -4.91 -2.15 5.53
N ILE A 50 -4.75 -1.03 4.80
CA ILE A 50 -4.61 -1.06 3.33
C ILE A 50 -3.39 -1.88 2.93
N LEU A 51 -2.23 -1.62 3.54
CA LEU A 51 -1.01 -2.37 3.27
C LEU A 51 -1.19 -3.87 3.56
N HIS A 52 -1.84 -4.21 4.68
CA HIS A 52 -2.11 -5.61 5.04
C HIS A 52 -3.00 -6.32 3.99
N TRP A 53 -4.08 -5.68 3.54
CA TRP A 53 -4.93 -6.23 2.47
C TRP A 53 -4.17 -6.42 1.16
N ILE A 54 -3.29 -5.47 0.81
CA ILE A 54 -2.45 -5.59 -0.39
C ILE A 54 -1.48 -6.77 -0.24
N LEU A 55 -0.82 -6.91 0.90
CA LEU A 55 0.10 -8.01 1.15
C LEU A 55 -0.62 -9.37 1.13
N GLN A 56 -1.81 -9.46 1.74
CA GLN A 56 -2.64 -10.67 1.67
C GLN A 56 -3.06 -11.00 0.25
N HIS A 57 -3.51 -10.01 -0.51
CA HIS A 57 -3.91 -10.18 -1.90
C HIS A 57 -2.75 -10.67 -2.79
N LEU A 58 -1.52 -10.25 -2.48
CA LEU A 58 -0.31 -10.68 -3.18
C LEU A 58 0.24 -12.03 -2.66
N GLY A 59 -0.35 -12.64 -1.63
CA GLY A 59 0.15 -13.86 -1.00
C GLY A 59 1.49 -13.66 -0.26
N LEU A 60 1.73 -12.44 0.25
CA LEU A 60 2.98 -12.02 0.90
C LEU A 60 2.86 -11.80 2.41
N ALA A 61 1.64 -11.87 2.95
CA ALA A 61 1.31 -11.68 4.36
C ALA A 61 1.47 -12.98 5.15
#